data_AF-A0A916HDL1-F1
#
_entry.id   AF-A0A916HDL1-F1
#
_cell.length_a   1.000
_cell.length_b   1.000
_cell.length_c   1.000
_cell.angle_alpha   90.00
_cell.angle_beta   90.00
_cell.angle_gamma   90.00
#
_symmetry.space_group_name_H-M   'P 1'
#
loop_
_entity.id
_entity.type
_entity.pdbx_description
1 polymer ?
#
loop_
_entity_poly.entity_id
_entity_poly.type
_entity_poly.pdbx_seq_one_letter_code
_entity_poly.pdbx_strand_id
1 'polypeptide(L)' 'MRHLKQLFENNERWASETSRADPDFFSRLSQLQNPQYLWIGCSDSRVPANQIT' A
#
# COMPACT_ATOMS: atom_id res chain seq x y z
N MET A 1 5.55 10.51 -19.94
CA MET A 1 6.36 10.22 -18.74
C MET A 1 6.60 11.43 -17.83
N ARG A 2 6.49 12.68 -18.31
CA ARG A 2 6.70 13.90 -17.48
C ARG A 2 5.70 14.09 -16.32
N HIS A 3 4.57 13.38 -16.34
CA HIS A 3 3.49 13.51 -15.34
C HIS A 3 3.53 12.52 -14.16
N LEU A 4 4.47 11.57 -14.13
CA LEU A 4 4.55 10.57 -13.05
C LEU A 4 5.62 10.87 -12.01
N LYS A 5 6.47 11.88 -12.24
CA LYS A 5 7.62 12.20 -11.39
C LYS A 5 7.21 12.33 -9.91
N GLN A 6 6.16 13.09 -9.65
CA GLN A 6 5.66 13.28 -8.30
C GLN A 6 5.13 11.98 -7.66
N LEU A 7 4.55 11.06 -8.45
CA LEU A 7 4.08 9.78 -7.93
C LEU A 7 5.25 8.89 -7.50
N PHE A 8 6.34 8.87 -8.28
CA PHE A 8 7.56 8.15 -7.90
C PHE A 8 8.24 8.77 -6.68
N GLU A 9 8.35 10.11 -6.61
CA GLU A 9 8.91 10.80 -5.45
C GLU A 9 8.08 10.54 -4.18
N ASN A 10 6.75 10.51 -4.30
CA ASN A 10 5.87 10.18 -3.19
C ASN A 10 6.03 8.71 -2.76
N ASN A 11 6.18 7.78 -3.71
CA ASN A 11 6.41 6.37 -3.43
C ASN A 11 7.73 6.16 -2.67
N GLU A 12 8.83 6.74 -3.16
CA GLU A 12 10.15 6.62 -2.54
C GLU A 12 10.15 7.19 -1.12
N ARG A 13 9.53 8.36 -0.92
CA ARG A 13 9.40 8.96 0.42
C ARG A 13 8.61 8.07 1.36
N TRP A 14 7.44 7.61 0.94
CA TRP A 14 6.60 6.72 1.74
C TRP A 14 7.34 5.42 2.10
N ALA A 15 7.98 4.77 1.12
CA ALA A 15 8.72 3.53 1.36
C ALA A 15 9.85 3.74 2.37
N SER A 16 10.62 4.83 2.24
CA SER A 16 11.68 5.17 3.20
C SER A 16 11.13 5.44 4.60
N GLU A 17 10.01 6.15 4.73
CA GLU A 17 9.40 6.47 6.02
C GLU A 17 8.83 5.21 6.68
N THR A 18 8.16 4.35 5.92
CA THR A 18 7.62 3.07 6.39
C THR A 18 8.74 2.13 6.85
N SER A 19 9.80 1.94 6.05
CA SER A 19 10.95 1.13 6.45
C SER A 19 11.67 1.67 7.69
N ARG A 20 11.71 2.99 7.88
CA ARG A 20 12.30 3.60 9.07
C ARG A 20 11.43 3.39 10.31
N ALA A 21 10.11 3.50 10.16
CA ALA A 21 9.16 3.29 11.25
C ALA A 21 9.07 1.81 11.65
N ASP A 22 9.18 0.91 10.67
CA ASP A 22 9.07 -0.54 10.85
C ASP A 22 9.93 -1.28 9.81
N PRO A 23 11.17 -1.64 10.16
CA PRO A 23 12.09 -2.31 9.24
C PRO A 23 11.58 -3.64 8.70
N ASP A 24 10.71 -4.33 9.44
CA ASP A 24 10.17 -5.65 9.08
C ASP A 24 8.86 -5.56 8.29
N PHE A 25 8.32 -4.35 8.06
CA PHE A 25 7.03 -4.14 7.39
C PHE A 25 6.92 -4.90 6.06
N PHE A 26 7.87 -4.70 5.15
CA PHE A 26 7.84 -5.32 3.83
C PHE A 26 8.10 -6.83 3.87
N SER A 27 8.95 -7.29 4.79
CA SER A 27 9.20 -8.71 5.02
C SER A 27 7.90 -9.42 5.42
N ARG A 28 7.20 -8.89 6.43
CA ARG A 28 5.90 -9.44 6.86
C ARG A 28 4.84 -9.33 5.77
N LEU A 29 4.75 -8.19 5.07
CA LEU A 29 3.80 -7.99 3.98
C LEU A 29 3.99 -9.02 2.86
N SER A 30 5.23 -9.35 2.50
CA SER A 30 5.54 -10.30 1.42
C SER A 30 5.05 -11.73 1.69
N GLN A 31 4.85 -12.09 2.96
CA GLN A 31 4.41 -13.41 3.39
C GLN A 31 2.87 -13.57 3.38
N LEU A 32 2.13 -12.46 3.23
CA LEU A 32 0.67 -12.46 3.20
C LEU A 32 0.17 -12.76 1.78
N GLN A 33 -0.15 -14.02 1.49
CA GLN A 33 -0.67 -14.43 0.16
C GLN A 33 -2.03 -15.15 0.19
N ASN A 34 -2.57 -15.47 1.38
CA ASN A 34 -3.80 -16.27 1.52
C ASN A 34 -4.94 -15.45 2.17
N PRO A 35 -5.51 -14.43 1.49
CA PRO A 35 -6.61 -13.65 2.05
C PRO A 35 -7.85 -14.52 2.27
N GLN A 36 -8.53 -14.33 3.40
CA GLN A 36 -9.74 -15.09 3.76
C GLN A 36 -11.02 -14.51 3.16
N TYR A 37 -10.94 -13.27 2.64
CA TYR A 37 -12.09 -12.52 2.16
C TYR A 37 -11.84 -12.01 0.74
N LEU A 38 -12.88 -12.09 -0.10
CA LEU A 38 -12.97 -11.39 -1.37
C LEU A 38 -13.83 -10.14 -1.17
N TRP A 39 -13.27 -8.97 -1.45
CA TRP A 39 -13.99 -7.70 -1.39
C TRP A 39 -14.30 -7.18 -2.79
N ILE A 40 -15.59 -7.06 -3.13
CA ILE A 40 -16.06 -6.45 -4.38
C ILE A 40 -16.68 -5.10 -4.03
N GLY A 41 -15.95 -4.02 -4.30
CA GLY A 41 -16.34 -2.64 -3.98
C GLY A 41 -16.63 -1.78 -5.21
N CYS A 42 -17.15 -0.58 -4.96
CA CYS A 42 -17.31 0.46 -5.99
C CYS A 42 -15.94 1.05 -6.38
N SER A 43 -15.74 1.38 -7.66
CA SER A 43 -14.50 2.01 -8.15
C SER A 43 -14.20 3.35 -7.49
N ASP A 44 -15.22 4.01 -6.93
CA ASP A 44 -15.08 5.25 -6.16
C ASP A 44 -14.12 5.09 -4.97
N SER A 45 -13.98 3.89 -4.39
CA SER A 45 -12.87 3.46 -3.51
C SER A 45 -12.34 4.53 -2.53
N ARG A 46 -13.24 5.34 -1.96
CA ARG A 46 -12.91 6.49 -1.08
C ARG A 46 -12.22 6.09 0.21
N VAL A 47 -12.32 4.82 0.60
CA VAL A 47 -11.59 4.21 1.72
C VAL A 47 -11.05 2.84 1.27
N PRO A 48 -9.77 2.52 1.52
CA PRO A 48 -9.21 1.22 1.21
C PRO A 48 -9.91 0.09 1.99
N ALA A 49 -10.17 -1.03 1.32
CA ALA A 49 -10.90 -2.16 1.92
C ALA A 49 -10.25 -2.68 3.22
N ASN A 50 -8.92 -2.72 3.27
CA ASN A 50 -8.14 -3.16 4.44
C ASN A 50 -8.13 -2.18 5.62
N GLN A 51 -8.78 -1.01 5.50
CA GLN A 51 -8.95 -0.04 6.60
C GLN A 51 -10.40 0.04 7.10
N ILE A 52 -11.34 -0.57 6.38
CA ILE A 52 -12.77 -0.64 6.78
C ILE A 52 -13.02 -1.83 7.71
N THR A 53 -12.28 -2.92 7.52
CA THR A 53 -12.38 -4.19 8.25
C THR A 53 -11.38 -4.26 9.39
#